data_AF-A0A9X4LZR6-F1
#
_entry.id   AF-A0A9X4LZR6-F1
#
_cell.length_a   1.000
_cell.length_b   1.000
_cell.length_c   1.000
_cell.angle_alpha   90.00
_cell.angle_beta   90.00
_cell.angle_gamma   90.00
#
_symmetry.space_group_name_H-M   'P 1'
#
loop_
_entity.id
_entity.type
_entity.pdbx_description
1 polymer ?
#
loop_
_entity_poly.entity_id
_entity_poly.type
_entity_poly.pdbx_seq_one_letter_code
_entity_poly.pdbx_strand_id
1 'polypeptide(L)'
;MGKSTRLEPDVARQLVAECNRLLDRLDIYYNDAAQLANLSGFGDIPNAQALQAGFARKATEGEASVRERIKQFHDQVEQIRDNFEAGGEAFLAAEESNRAALRAAGDQR
;
A
#
# COMPACT_ATOMS: atom_id res chain seq x y z
N MET A 1 -26.03 14.38 -11.21
CA MET A 1 -25.99 12.96 -11.63
C MET A 1 -24.53 12.55 -11.72
N GLY A 2 -24.00 11.88 -10.71
CA GLY A 2 -22.61 11.40 -10.73
C GLY A 2 -22.46 10.35 -11.81
N LYS A 3 -21.58 10.57 -12.80
CA LYS A 3 -21.20 9.52 -13.76
C LYS A 3 -20.63 8.37 -12.93
N SER A 4 -21.26 7.20 -13.00
CA SER A 4 -20.66 5.96 -12.48
C SER A 4 -19.36 5.77 -13.24
N THR A 5 -18.24 6.18 -12.65
CA THR A 5 -16.89 5.93 -13.16
C THR A 5 -16.62 4.45 -12.98
N ARG A 6 -17.12 3.68 -13.95
CA ARG A 6 -16.87 2.26 -14.08
C ARG A 6 -15.39 2.06 -14.37
N LEU A 7 -14.66 1.46 -13.43
CA LEU A 7 -13.29 1.02 -13.68
C LEU A 7 -13.36 -0.20 -14.60
N GLU A 8 -12.60 -0.20 -15.71
CA GLU A 8 -12.46 -1.41 -16.51
C GLU A 8 -11.67 -2.47 -15.70
N PRO A 9 -12.01 -3.76 -15.81
CA PRO A 9 -11.35 -4.83 -15.04
C PRO A 9 -9.83 -4.85 -15.20
N ASP A 10 -9.37 -4.53 -16.41
CA ASP A 10 -7.95 -4.48 -16.75
C ASP A 10 -7.24 -3.34 -15.99
N VAL A 11 -7.93 -2.22 -15.79
CA VAL A 11 -7.44 -1.07 -15.01
C VAL A 11 -7.40 -1.42 -13.51
N ALA A 12 -8.41 -2.13 -12.99
CA ALA A 12 -8.41 -2.57 -11.59
C ALA A 12 -7.24 -3.52 -11.30
N ARG A 13 -7.00 -4.51 -12.17
CA ARG A 13 -5.86 -5.43 -12.02
C ARG A 13 -4.51 -4.73 -12.11
N GLN A 14 -4.36 -3.78 -13.03
CA GLN A 14 -3.13 -2.98 -13.13
C GLN A 14 -2.90 -2.16 -11.86
N LEU A 15 -3.94 -1.54 -11.33
CA LEU A 15 -3.84 -0.73 -10.12
C LEU A 15 -3.44 -1.56 -8.90
N VAL A 16 -4.05 -2.73 -8.72
CA VAL A 16 -3.66 -3.70 -7.68
C VAL A 16 -2.19 -4.11 -7.85
N ALA A 17 -1.75 -4.39 -9.07
CA ALA A 17 -0.35 -4.74 -9.34
C ALA A 17 0.62 -3.60 -8.99
N GLU A 18 0.29 -2.35 -9.30
CA GLU A 18 1.13 -1.21 -8.90
C GLU A 18 1.11 -0.98 -7.40
N CYS A 19 -0.03 -1.16 -6.73
CA CYS A 19 -0.12 -1.12 -5.27
C CYS A 19 0.82 -2.15 -4.63
N ASN A 20 0.83 -3.40 -5.12
CA ASN A 20 1.74 -4.43 -4.63
C ASN A 20 3.22 -4.03 -4.80
N ARG A 21 3.60 -3.50 -5.97
CA ARG A 21 4.98 -3.02 -6.19
C ARG A 21 5.35 -1.84 -5.30
N LEU A 22 4.39 -1.03 -4.89
CA LEU A 22 4.61 0.08 -3.96
C LEU A 22 4.77 -0.43 -2.53
N LEU A 23 3.94 -1.40 -2.10
CA LEU A 23 4.06 -2.06 -0.81
C LEU A 23 5.43 -2.73 -0.66
N ASP A 24 5.88 -3.48 -1.67
CA ASP A 24 7.23 -4.10 -1.69
C ASP A 24 8.35 -3.08 -1.44
N ARG A 25 8.22 -1.88 -2.03
CA ARG A 25 9.21 -0.80 -1.84
C ARG A 25 9.11 -0.17 -0.45
N LEU A 26 7.89 -0.02 0.07
CA LEU A 26 7.68 0.51 1.42
C LEU A 26 8.25 -0.44 2.47
N ASP A 27 8.15 -1.75 2.28
CA ASP A 27 8.79 -2.75 3.15
C ASP A 27 10.32 -2.64 3.13
N ILE A 28 10.92 -2.45 1.96
CA ILE A 28 12.36 -2.18 1.85
C ILE A 28 12.72 -0.92 2.64
N TYR A 29 12.01 0.18 2.43
CA TYR A 29 12.29 1.43 3.13
C TYR A 29 12.04 1.35 4.64
N TYR A 30 11.06 0.57 5.08
CA TYR A 30 10.79 0.33 6.49
C TYR A 30 11.99 -0.36 7.16
N ASN A 31 12.58 -1.34 6.49
CA ASN A 31 13.78 -2.03 6.96
C ASN A 31 15.02 -1.13 6.91
N ASP A 32 15.19 -0.33 5.86
CA ASP A 32 16.28 0.65 5.75
C ASP A 32 16.19 1.71 6.86
N ALA A 33 14.98 2.17 7.21
CA ALA A 33 14.79 3.10 8.31
C ALA A 33 15.24 2.52 9.66
N ALA A 34 15.12 1.20 9.86
CA ALA A 34 15.66 0.55 11.06
C ALA A 34 17.20 0.58 11.10
N GLN A 35 17.87 0.55 9.94
CA GLN A 35 19.33 0.66 9.87
C GLN A 35 19.82 2.06 10.28
N LEU A 36 19.01 3.10 10.08
CA LEU A 36 19.36 4.46 10.51
C LEU A 36 19.49 4.58 12.05
N ALA A 37 18.85 3.70 12.82
CA ALA A 37 19.04 3.65 14.28
C ALA A 37 20.41 3.08 14.68
N ASN A 38 21.08 2.36 13.79
CA ASN A 38 22.36 1.72 14.03
C ASN A 38 23.55 2.52 13.45
N LEU A 39 23.32 3.78 13.04
CA LEU A 39 24.39 4.64 12.55
C LEU A 39 25.47 4.81 13.62
N SER A 40 26.70 4.47 13.23
CA SER A 40 27.91 4.59 14.05
C SER A 40 28.90 5.57 13.41
N GLY A 41 30.02 5.87 14.08
CA GLY A 41 31.06 6.76 13.55
C GLY A 41 31.07 8.18 14.08
N PHE A 42 30.29 8.48 15.13
CA PHE A 42 30.27 9.80 15.78
C PHE A 42 31.41 10.00 16.80
N GLY A 43 32.18 8.95 17.12
CA GLY A 43 33.28 9.00 18.09
C GLY A 43 32.82 9.20 19.54
N ASP A 44 33.76 9.55 20.41
CA ASP A 44 33.55 9.61 21.87
C ASP A 44 33.24 11.02 22.40
N ILE A 45 32.94 11.97 21.51
CA ILE A 45 32.60 13.33 21.91
C ILE A 45 31.14 13.34 22.41
N PRO A 46 30.84 13.81 23.64
CA PRO A 46 29.49 13.73 24.22
C PRO A 46 28.39 14.33 23.34
N ASN A 47 28.66 15.48 22.71
CA ASN A 47 27.69 16.11 21.79
C ASN A 47 27.43 15.28 20.53
N ALA A 48 28.45 14.57 20.02
CA ALA A 48 28.31 13.72 18.85
C ALA A 48 27.48 12.47 19.17
N GLN A 49 27.66 11.89 20.36
CA GLN A 49 26.82 10.80 20.85
C GLN A 49 25.36 11.24 21.07
N ALA A 50 25.14 12.46 21.59
CA ALA A 50 23.80 13.01 21.73
C ALA A 50 23.09 13.21 20.38
N LEU A 51 23.83 13.63 19.34
CA LEU A 51 23.33 13.73 17.97
C LEU A 51 23.00 12.35 17.39
N GLN A 52 23.89 11.36 17.55
CA GLN A 52 23.65 9.98 17.12
C GLN A 52 22.35 9.43 17.72
N ALA A 53 22.17 9.59 19.03
CA ALA A 53 20.95 9.18 19.71
C ALA A 53 19.71 9.95 19.18
N GLY A 54 19.85 11.24 18.92
CA GLY A 54 18.78 12.06 18.34
C GLY A 54 18.34 11.58 16.94
N PHE A 55 19.30 11.22 16.08
CA PHE A 55 19.01 10.66 14.76
C PHE A 55 18.36 9.28 14.86
N ALA A 56 18.85 8.41 15.75
CA ALA A 56 18.24 7.11 15.99
C ALA A 56 16.77 7.24 16.41
N ARG A 57 16.47 8.13 17.36
CA ARG A 57 15.08 8.42 17.75
C ARG A 57 14.23 8.91 16.58
N LYS A 58 14.74 9.85 15.77
CA LYS A 58 13.99 10.33 14.58
C LYS A 58 13.73 9.23 13.56
N ALA A 59 14.60 8.22 13.48
CA ALA A 59 14.42 7.10 12.58
C ALA A 59 13.33 6.14 13.08
N THR A 60 13.32 5.79 14.37
CA THR A 60 12.53 4.64 14.87
C THR A 60 11.56 4.92 16.00
N GLU A 61 11.62 6.08 16.67
CA GLU A 61 10.85 6.35 17.88
C GLU A 61 9.84 7.48 17.71
N GLY A 62 8.62 7.23 18.16
CA GLY A 62 7.52 8.18 18.15
C GLY A 62 6.72 8.21 16.85
N GLU A 63 5.54 8.81 16.93
CA GLU A 63 4.53 8.82 15.84
C GLU A 63 5.01 9.53 14.58
N ALA A 64 5.94 10.47 14.72
CA ALA A 64 6.52 11.22 13.61
C ALA A 64 7.84 10.62 13.09
N SER A 65 8.29 9.47 13.62
CA SER A 65 9.49 8.81 13.15
C SER A 65 9.35 8.38 11.69
N VAL A 66 10.49 8.27 10.99
CA VAL A 66 10.51 7.82 9.60
C VAL A 66 9.86 6.45 9.47
N ARG A 67 10.19 5.53 10.39
CA ARG A 67 9.65 4.17 10.41
C ARG A 67 8.14 4.15 10.60
N GLU A 68 7.61 4.94 11.52
CA GLU A 68 6.15 4.99 11.76
C GLU A 68 5.41 5.64 10.58
N ARG A 69 5.98 6.69 9.96
CA ARG A 69 5.38 7.27 8.75
C ARG A 69 5.36 6.30 7.57
N ILE A 70 6.43 5.55 7.34
CA ILE A 70 6.47 4.54 6.28
C ILE A 70 5.38 3.50 6.51
N LYS A 71 5.22 3.04 7.77
CA LYS A 71 4.15 2.11 8.14
C LYS A 71 2.76 2.69 7.88
N GLN A 72 2.49 3.92 8.29
CA GLN A 72 1.19 4.57 8.03
C GLN A 72 0.89 4.67 6.52
N PHE A 73 1.90 4.99 5.71
CA PHE A 73 1.77 4.98 4.26
C PHE A 73 1.51 3.57 3.70
N HIS A 74 2.21 2.56 4.22
CA HIS A 74 1.99 1.17 3.87
C HIS A 74 0.54 0.76 4.15
N ASP A 75 0.04 1.00 5.36
CA ASP A 75 -1.33 0.67 5.78
C ASP A 75 -2.37 1.35 4.87
N GLN A 76 -2.13 2.60 4.46
CA GLN A 76 -3.01 3.31 3.52
C GLN A 76 -2.99 2.71 2.11
N VAL A 77 -1.81 2.37 1.58
CA VAL A 77 -1.69 1.75 0.26
C VAL A 77 -2.32 0.36 0.24
N GLU A 78 -2.17 -0.39 1.33
CA GLU A 78 -2.82 -1.69 1.52
C GLU A 78 -4.35 -1.55 1.50
N GLN A 79 -4.90 -0.59 2.26
CA GLN A 79 -6.33 -0.32 2.24
C GLN A 79 -6.83 0.06 0.84
N ILE A 80 -6.04 0.83 0.07
CA ILE A 80 -6.38 1.18 -1.31
C ILE A 80 -6.40 -0.08 -2.18
N ARG A 81 -5.37 -0.93 -2.11
CA ARG A 81 -5.31 -2.21 -2.86
C ARG A 81 -6.54 -3.07 -2.59
N ASP A 82 -6.84 -3.31 -1.32
CA ASP A 82 -7.91 -4.21 -0.89
C ASP A 82 -9.29 -3.71 -1.36
N ASN A 83 -9.49 -2.39 -1.36
CA ASN A 83 -10.71 -1.78 -1.91
C ASN A 83 -10.84 -2.03 -3.42
N PHE A 84 -9.74 -1.99 -4.17
CA PHE A 84 -9.76 -2.26 -5.61
C PHE A 84 -9.92 -3.75 -5.93
N GLU A 85 -9.33 -4.64 -5.14
CA GLU A 85 -9.56 -6.08 -5.25
C GLU A 85 -11.03 -6.42 -4.96
N ALA A 86 -11.59 -5.94 -3.86
CA ALA A 86 -13.00 -6.16 -3.50
C ALA A 86 -13.95 -5.58 -4.55
N GLY A 87 -13.66 -4.39 -5.07
CA GLY A 87 -14.42 -3.76 -6.16
C GLY A 87 -14.33 -4.52 -7.48
N GLY A 88 -13.16 -5.08 -7.81
CA GLY A 88 -12.93 -5.90 -9.00
C GLY A 88 -13.64 -7.25 -8.96
N GLU A 89 -13.60 -7.94 -7.81
CA GLU A 89 -14.31 -9.21 -7.61
C GLU A 89 -15.83 -9.04 -7.71
N ALA A 90 -16.37 -7.99 -7.08
CA ALA A 90 -17.79 -7.66 -7.20
C ALA A 90 -18.20 -7.39 -8.66
N PHE A 91 -17.32 -6.79 -9.46
CA PHE A 91 -17.55 -6.59 -10.88
C PHE A 91 -17.60 -7.90 -11.67
N LEU A 92 -16.60 -8.78 -11.49
CA LEU A 92 -16.53 -10.06 -12.21
C LEU A 92 -17.75 -10.94 -11.89
N ALA A 93 -18.17 -10.97 -10.63
CA ALA A 93 -19.38 -11.68 -10.21
C ALA A 93 -20.65 -11.13 -10.89
N ALA A 94 -20.77 -9.80 -11.03
CA ALA A 94 -21.90 -9.17 -11.72
C ALA A 94 -21.91 -9.47 -13.23
N GLU A 95 -20.73 -9.53 -13.87
CA GLU A 95 -20.63 -9.88 -15.29
C GLU A 95 -21.02 -11.35 -15.54
N GLU A 96 -20.52 -12.28 -14.73
CA GLU A 96 -20.89 -13.70 -14.85
C GLU A 96 -22.40 -13.90 -14.69
N SER A 97 -23.00 -13.26 -13.68
CA SER A 97 -24.45 -13.30 -13.44
C SER A 97 -25.24 -12.76 -14.63
N ASN A 98 -24.84 -11.59 -15.17
CA ASN A 98 -25.48 -11.01 -16.36
C ASN A 98 -25.31 -11.91 -17.60
N ARG A 99 -24.14 -12.51 -17.78
CA ARG A 99 -23.86 -13.42 -18.89
C ARG A 99 -24.67 -14.70 -18.80
N ALA A 100 -24.83 -15.26 -17.61
CA ALA A 100 -25.70 -16.40 -17.35
C ALA A 100 -27.18 -16.06 -17.65
N ALA A 101 -27.66 -14.90 -17.21
CA ALA A 101 -29.01 -14.43 -17.48
C ALA A 101 -29.28 -14.22 -18.99
N LEU A 102 -28.30 -13.66 -19.72
CA LEU A 102 -28.41 -13.48 -21.17
C LEU A 102 -28.44 -14.81 -21.93
N ARG A 103 -27.66 -15.81 -21.52
CA ARG A 103 -27.70 -17.16 -22.10
C ARG A 103 -29.05 -17.83 -21.86
N ALA A 104 -29.55 -17.77 -20.63
CA ALA A 104 -30.85 -18.34 -20.26
C ALA A 104 -32.03 -17.68 -21.01
N ALA A 105 -31.96 -16.37 -21.26
CA ALA A 105 -32.96 -15.66 -22.06
C ALA A 105 -32.85 -15.94 -23.57
N GLY A 106 -31.65 -16.32 -24.05
CA GLY A 106 -31.40 -16.73 -25.43
C GLY A 106 -31.93 -18.13 -25.76
N ASP A 107 -31.82 -19.07 -24.82
CA ASP A 107 -32.30 -20.46 -24.96
C ASP A 107 -33.84 -20.61 -24.91
N GLN A 108 -34.58 -19.53 -24.57
CA GLN A 108 -36.04 -19.49 -24.54
C GLN A 108 -36.70 -18.98 -25.83
N ARG A 109 -35.94 -18.90 -26.94
CA ARG A 109 -36.42 -18.52 -28.29
C ARG A 109 -36.15 -19.63 -29.29
#